data_AF-A0A1M7BYY0-F1
#
_entry.id   AF-A0A1M7BYY0-F1
#
_cell.length_a   1.000
_cell.length_b   1.000
_cell.length_c   1.000
_cell.angle_alpha   90.00
_cell.angle_beta   90.00
_cell.angle_gamma   90.00
#
_symmetry.space_group_name_H-M   'P 1'
#
loop_
_entity.id
_entity.type
_entity.pdbx_description
1 polymer ?
#
loop_
_entity_poly.entity_id
_entity_poly.type
_entity_poly.pdbx_seq_one_letter_code
_entity_poly.pdbx_strand_id
1 'polypeptide(L)'
;MNFLIMEKYFKIVITLALISSFSSCNDIKSNQIIGRYYLVAVDTKDDMSIGYEVDESGNTVDVVPETIFSVGNNDKYIIAKQHPNTNRKITNYFIIPIYKEYTYFPEKGVIGPISLNEFIEKQKELNISTVTFDKTIK
;
A
#
# COMPACT_ATOMS: atom_id res chain seq x y z
N MET A 1 -9.11 1.67 -56.63
CA MET A 1 -8.38 1.69 -55.35
C MET A 1 -8.30 0.25 -54.85
N ASN A 2 -7.10 -0.34 -54.82
CA ASN A 2 -6.91 -1.80 -54.75
C ASN A 2 -7.36 -2.41 -53.42
N PHE A 3 -8.11 -3.51 -53.50
CA PHE A 3 -8.55 -4.31 -52.35
C PHE A 3 -7.38 -4.68 -51.40
N LEU A 4 -6.22 -4.99 -51.97
CA LEU A 4 -4.97 -5.27 -51.23
C LEU A 4 -4.46 -4.08 -50.40
N ILE A 5 -4.73 -2.85 -50.84
CA ILE A 5 -4.37 -1.62 -50.13
C ILE A 5 -5.31 -1.44 -48.93
N MET A 6 -6.61 -1.71 -49.11
CA MET A 6 -7.62 -1.69 -48.04
C MET A 6 -7.30 -2.70 -46.93
N GLU A 7 -6.94 -3.95 -47.27
CA GLU A 7 -6.57 -4.96 -46.27
C GLU A 7 -5.32 -4.58 -45.46
N LYS A 8 -4.33 -3.94 -46.10
CA LYS A 8 -3.14 -3.44 -45.43
C LYS A 8 -3.47 -2.36 -44.41
N TYR A 9 -4.31 -1.38 -44.77
CA TYR A 9 -4.73 -0.33 -43.84
C TYR A 9 -5.63 -0.88 -42.72
N PHE A 10 -6.51 -1.83 -43.02
CA PHE A 10 -7.34 -2.49 -42.01
C PHE A 10 -6.49 -3.22 -40.96
N LYS A 11 -5.45 -3.95 -41.39
CA LYS A 11 -4.49 -4.59 -40.47
C LYS A 11 -3.72 -3.57 -39.62
N ILE A 12 -3.27 -2.47 -40.21
CA ILE A 12 -2.56 -1.39 -39.48
C ILE A 12 -3.47 -0.77 -38.40
N VAL A 13 -4.74 -0.52 -38.72
CA VAL A 13 -5.71 0.02 -37.76
C VAL A 13 -5.95 -0.96 -36.60
N ILE A 14 -6.08 -2.26 -36.89
CA ILE A 14 -6.22 -3.29 -35.84
C ILE A 14 -4.97 -3.35 -34.95
N THR A 15 -3.77 -3.30 -35.55
CA THR A 15 -2.52 -3.31 -34.78
C THR A 15 -2.39 -2.07 -33.88
N LEU A 16 -2.76 -0.89 -34.36
CA LEU A 16 -2.76 0.34 -33.56
C LEU A 16 -3.79 0.29 -32.41
N ALA A 17 -4.97 -0.28 -32.66
CA ALA A 17 -6.01 -0.44 -31.64
C ALA A 17 -5.62 -1.45 -30.54
N LEU A 18 -4.80 -2.46 -30.85
CA LEU A 18 -4.30 -3.43 -29.87
C LEU A 18 -3.21 -2.86 -28.95
N ILE A 19 -2.45 -1.84 -29.40
CA ILE A 19 -1.38 -1.22 -28.61
C ILE A 19 -1.94 -0.28 -27.53
N SER A 20 -3.12 0.30 -27.74
CA SER A 20 -3.76 1.22 -26.78
C SER A 20 -4.38 0.54 -25.55
N SER A 21 -4.39 -0.80 -25.49
CA SER A 21 -5.03 -1.55 -24.40
C SER A 21 -4.10 -1.86 -23.21
N PHE A 22 -2.83 -1.45 -23.29
CA PHE A 22 -1.89 -1.55 -22.15
C PHE A 22 -1.99 -0.31 -21.27
N SER A 23 -3.11 -0.14 -20.58
CA SER A 23 -3.22 0.86 -19.52
C SER A 23 -2.42 0.36 -18.32
N SER A 24 -1.42 1.13 -17.89
CA SER A 24 -0.71 0.87 -16.63
C SER A 24 -1.70 0.98 -15.47
N CYS A 25 -1.59 0.07 -14.50
CA CYS A 25 -2.28 0.21 -13.22
C CYS A 25 -1.68 1.43 -12.52
N ASN A 26 -2.42 2.53 -12.41
CA ASN A 26 -2.00 3.71 -11.68
C ASN A 26 -2.52 3.56 -10.25
N ASP A 27 -1.65 3.12 -9.33
CA ASP A 27 -1.98 3.10 -7.91
C ASP A 27 -2.40 4.49 -7.44
N ILE A 28 -3.48 4.55 -6.66
CA ILE A 28 -3.88 5.79 -6.00
C ILE A 28 -3.00 5.93 -4.76
N LYS A 29 -1.83 6.57 -4.92
CA LYS A 29 -0.96 6.98 -3.79
C LYS A 29 -1.70 8.02 -2.96
N SER A 30 -2.45 7.56 -1.97
CA SER A 30 -3.52 8.39 -1.42
C SER A 30 -3.01 9.37 -0.38
N ASN A 31 -2.03 9.05 0.48
CA ASN A 31 -1.42 10.03 1.40
C ASN A 31 -0.10 9.52 2.06
N GLN A 32 0.93 10.36 2.17
CA GLN A 32 2.15 10.06 2.96
C GLN A 32 1.85 9.90 4.45
N ILE A 33 2.29 8.79 5.06
CA ILE A 33 2.18 8.57 6.52
C ILE A 33 3.32 9.31 7.22
N ILE A 34 4.56 8.91 6.94
CA ILE A 34 5.80 9.51 7.44
C ILE A 34 6.97 9.02 6.60
N GLY A 35 7.94 9.89 6.29
CA GLY A 35 9.13 9.52 5.52
C GLY A 35 8.76 8.82 4.20
N ARG A 36 9.25 7.60 4.00
CA ARG A 36 9.01 6.81 2.78
C ARG A 36 7.75 5.94 2.84
N TYR A 37 6.95 6.03 3.89
CA TYR A 37 5.74 5.22 4.06
C TYR A 37 4.50 5.96 3.60
N TYR A 38 3.67 5.29 2.81
CA TYR A 38 2.46 5.84 2.19
C TYR A 38 1.27 4.89 2.38
N LEU A 39 0.08 5.47 2.44
CA LEU A 39 -1.16 4.74 2.20
C LEU A 39 -1.36 4.59 0.70
N VAL A 40 -1.49 3.35 0.24
CA VAL A 40 -1.65 2.99 -1.18
C VAL A 40 -2.94 2.20 -1.34
N ALA A 41 -3.70 2.48 -2.40
CA ALA A 41 -4.88 1.72 -2.76
C ALA A 41 -4.85 1.46 -4.26
N VAL A 42 -5.08 0.22 -4.66
CA VAL A 42 -5.05 -0.20 -6.07
C VAL A 42 -6.32 0.26 -6.77
N ASP A 43 -7.48 -0.19 -6.29
CA ASP A 43 -8.78 0.10 -6.92
C ASP A 43 -9.67 0.99 -6.04
N THR A 44 -9.85 0.61 -4.77
CA THR A 44 -10.78 1.25 -3.84
C THR A 44 -10.15 1.54 -2.49
N LYS A 45 -10.83 2.37 -1.68
CA LYS A 45 -10.37 2.63 -0.30
C LYS A 45 -10.39 1.40 0.60
N ASP A 46 -11.18 0.37 0.25
CA ASP A 46 -11.20 -0.88 1.00
C ASP A 46 -9.91 -1.68 0.76
N ASP A 47 -9.21 -1.42 -0.35
CA ASP A 47 -7.93 -2.07 -0.72
C ASP A 47 -6.72 -1.34 -0.12
N MET A 48 -6.94 -0.46 0.88
CA MET A 48 -5.85 0.35 1.41
C MET A 48 -4.77 -0.50 2.10
N SER A 49 -3.55 -0.41 1.61
CA SER A 49 -2.33 -1.01 2.16
C SER A 49 -1.38 0.07 2.73
N ILE A 50 -0.29 -0.37 3.35
CA ILE A 50 0.87 0.50 3.64
C ILE A 50 1.99 0.11 2.69
N GLY A 51 2.38 1.04 1.82
CA GLY A 51 3.52 0.91 0.93
C GLY A 51 4.75 1.67 1.43
N TYR A 52 5.93 1.19 1.04
CA TYR A 52 7.21 1.88 1.24
C TYR A 52 7.83 2.23 -0.11
N GLU A 53 8.22 3.49 -0.27
CA GLU A 53 8.85 4.02 -1.46
C GLU A 53 10.33 3.60 -1.54
N VAL A 54 10.65 2.71 -2.50
CA VAL A 54 11.97 2.06 -2.64
C VAL A 54 12.95 2.83 -3.52
N ASP A 55 12.48 3.84 -4.26
CA ASP A 55 13.33 4.71 -5.09
C ASP A 55 12.73 6.11 -5.24
N GLU A 56 13.50 7.04 -5.84
CA GLU A 56 13.07 8.42 -6.06
C GLU A 56 12.03 8.57 -7.19
N SER A 57 11.78 7.49 -7.95
CA SER A 57 10.75 7.49 -9.00
C SER A 57 9.35 7.30 -8.42
N GLY A 58 9.24 7.08 -7.10
CA GLY A 58 7.98 6.94 -6.39
C GLY A 58 7.44 5.51 -6.39
N ASN A 59 8.23 4.52 -6.83
CA ASN A 59 7.82 3.12 -6.81
C ASN A 59 7.67 2.64 -5.35
N THR A 60 6.56 1.97 -5.06
CA THR A 60 6.27 1.45 -3.73
C THR A 60 6.21 -0.07 -3.71
N VAL A 61 6.65 -0.65 -2.59
CA VAL A 61 6.42 -2.07 -2.27
C VAL A 61 5.52 -2.18 -1.05
N ASP A 62 4.64 -3.18 -1.02
CA ASP A 62 3.74 -3.39 0.11
C ASP A 62 4.52 -3.83 1.36
N VAL A 63 4.24 -3.15 2.48
CA VAL A 63 4.77 -3.45 3.81
C VAL A 63 3.72 -4.14 4.68
N VAL A 64 2.47 -3.65 4.59
CA VAL A 64 1.32 -4.25 5.27
C VAL A 64 0.20 -4.41 4.25
N PRO A 65 -0.41 -5.59 4.13
CA PRO A 65 -1.45 -5.85 3.13
C PRO A 65 -2.71 -5.01 3.35
N GLU A 66 -3.57 -5.02 2.33
CA GLU A 66 -4.83 -4.27 2.18
C GLU A 66 -5.79 -4.30 3.40
N THR A 67 -6.88 -3.52 3.32
CA THR A 67 -7.92 -3.36 4.38
C THR A 67 -7.45 -2.66 5.66
N ILE A 68 -6.43 -1.82 5.54
CA ILE A 68 -6.03 -0.87 6.59
C ILE A 68 -7.14 0.17 6.76
N PHE A 69 -7.60 0.37 7.99
CA PHE A 69 -8.64 1.36 8.29
C PHE A 69 -8.17 2.46 9.26
N SER A 70 -7.05 2.27 9.95
CA SER A 70 -6.52 3.26 10.87
C SER A 70 -5.00 3.17 10.98
N VAL A 71 -4.33 4.33 10.92
CA VAL A 71 -2.88 4.45 11.05
C VAL A 71 -2.52 5.64 11.93
N GLY A 72 -1.51 5.45 12.78
CA GLY A 72 -0.84 6.51 13.55
C GLY A 72 0.66 6.24 13.61
N ASN A 73 1.45 7.23 14.01
CA ASN A 73 2.90 7.03 14.15
C ASN A 73 3.50 7.83 15.31
N ASN A 74 4.72 7.43 15.70
CA ASN A 74 5.65 8.26 16.45
C ASN A 74 7.01 8.27 15.71
N ASP A 75 8.05 8.80 16.34
CA ASP A 75 9.39 8.92 15.71
C ASP A 75 10.06 7.58 15.35
N LYS A 76 9.58 6.45 15.88
CA LYS A 76 10.21 5.12 15.75
C LYS A 76 9.34 4.10 15.04
N TYR A 77 8.02 4.19 15.19
CA TYR A 77 7.09 3.17 14.73
C TYR A 77 5.83 3.78 14.10
N ILE A 78 5.34 3.11 13.06
CA ILE A 78 3.97 3.27 12.57
C ILE A 78 3.13 2.15 13.18
N ILE A 79 1.94 2.50 13.67
CA ILE A 79 0.95 1.56 14.19
C ILE A 79 -0.23 1.53 13.21
N ALA A 80 -0.58 0.34 12.74
CA ALA A 80 -1.68 0.16 11.81
C ALA A 80 -2.73 -0.83 12.33
N LYS A 81 -3.99 -0.61 11.96
CA LYS A 81 -5.11 -1.52 12.21
C LYS A 81 -5.73 -1.97 10.91
N GLN A 82 -6.04 -3.26 10.83
CA GLN A 82 -6.54 -3.93 9.64
C GLN A 82 -7.80 -4.75 9.96
N HIS A 83 -8.74 -4.79 9.02
CA HIS A 83 -9.86 -5.72 9.02
C HIS A 83 -9.64 -6.83 7.98
N PRO A 84 -8.98 -7.96 8.34
CA PRO A 84 -8.50 -8.93 7.36
C PRO A 84 -9.64 -9.47 6.49
N ASN A 85 -9.41 -9.54 5.18
CA ASN A 85 -10.41 -9.96 4.19
C ASN A 85 -11.74 -9.19 4.34
N THR A 86 -11.68 -7.89 4.65
CA THR A 86 -12.82 -7.00 4.92
C THR A 86 -13.67 -7.37 6.15
N ASN A 87 -13.24 -8.36 6.94
CA ASN A 87 -14.00 -8.82 8.10
C ASN A 87 -13.86 -7.85 9.29
N ARG A 88 -14.82 -6.93 9.41
CA ARG A 88 -14.87 -5.90 10.46
C ARG A 88 -15.02 -6.45 11.89
N LYS A 89 -15.26 -7.75 12.07
CA LYS A 89 -15.30 -8.40 13.41
C LYS A 89 -13.91 -8.69 13.97
N ILE A 90 -12.88 -8.72 13.10
CA ILE A 90 -11.50 -8.99 13.50
C ILE A 90 -10.70 -7.70 13.29
N THR A 91 -9.86 -7.35 14.26
CA THR A 91 -8.91 -6.25 14.12
C THR A 91 -7.52 -6.79 14.35
N ASN A 92 -6.70 -6.78 13.30
CA ASN A 92 -5.27 -7.05 13.42
C ASN A 92 -4.54 -5.74 13.70
N TYR A 93 -3.47 -5.83 14.45
CA TYR A 93 -2.55 -4.74 14.74
C TYR A 93 -1.20 -5.03 14.10
N PHE A 94 -0.55 -3.98 13.63
CA PHE A 94 0.82 -4.02 13.11
C PHE A 94 1.67 -2.93 13.78
N ILE A 95 2.92 -3.28 14.08
CA ILE A 95 3.98 -2.36 14.52
C ILE A 95 5.05 -2.38 13.44
N ILE A 96 5.24 -1.26 12.73
CA ILE A 96 6.16 -1.13 11.61
C ILE A 96 7.31 -0.22 12.04
N PRO A 97 8.58 -0.68 12.06
CA PRO A 97 9.72 0.17 12.35
C PRO A 97 9.91 1.22 11.24
N ILE A 98 10.29 2.45 11.61
CA ILE A 98 10.53 3.53 10.65
C ILE A 98 12.01 3.56 10.26
N TYR A 99 12.30 3.28 8.99
CA TYR A 99 13.65 3.46 8.43
C TYR A 99 13.88 4.92 8.00
N LYS A 100 14.99 5.51 8.49
CA LYS A 100 15.44 6.85 8.09
C LYS A 100 16.12 6.84 6.72
N GLU A 101 16.88 5.77 6.46
CA GLU A 101 17.59 5.54 5.20
C GLU A 101 16.79 4.58 4.29
N TYR A 102 17.20 4.48 3.03
CA TYR A 102 16.64 3.48 2.11
C TYR A 102 16.86 2.04 2.63
N THR A 103 15.84 1.21 2.43
CA THR A 103 15.94 -0.24 2.61
C THR A 103 15.28 -0.97 1.45
N TYR A 104 15.86 -2.09 1.06
CA TYR A 104 15.26 -3.02 0.10
C TYR A 104 14.31 -4.03 0.76
N PHE A 105 14.26 -4.05 2.10
CA PHE A 105 13.44 -4.96 2.90
C PHE A 105 12.62 -4.20 3.94
N PRO A 106 11.68 -3.32 3.52
CA PRO A 106 10.89 -2.50 4.44
C PRO A 106 9.94 -3.29 5.34
N GLU A 107 9.63 -4.54 4.97
CA GLU A 107 8.86 -5.51 5.77
C GLU A 107 9.68 -6.09 6.94
N LYS A 108 11.01 -5.99 6.90
CA LYS A 108 11.86 -6.55 7.94
C LYS A 108 11.58 -5.88 9.28
N GLY A 109 11.30 -6.68 10.30
CA GLY A 109 11.02 -6.20 11.66
C GLY A 109 9.59 -5.69 11.86
N VAL A 110 8.73 -5.77 10.84
CA VAL A 110 7.28 -5.59 11.04
C VAL A 110 6.77 -6.68 11.97
N ILE A 111 6.01 -6.27 12.99
CA ILE A 111 5.34 -7.17 13.92
C ILE A 111 3.85 -7.13 13.63
N GLY A 112 3.29 -8.24 13.15
CA GLY A 112 1.88 -8.37 12.81
C GLY A 112 1.66 -9.44 11.75
N PRO A 113 0.40 -9.80 11.45
CA PRO A 113 -0.80 -9.39 12.17
C PRO A 113 -0.85 -9.99 13.58
N ILE A 114 -1.16 -9.17 14.59
CA ILE A 114 -1.34 -9.62 15.98
C ILE A 114 -2.66 -9.12 16.57
N SER A 115 -3.15 -9.79 17.61
CA SER A 115 -4.34 -9.40 18.37
C SER A 115 -4.11 -8.15 19.23
N LEU A 116 -5.19 -7.58 19.77
CA LEU A 116 -5.09 -6.43 20.70
C LEU A 116 -4.25 -6.76 21.95
N ASN A 117 -4.39 -7.96 22.50
CA ASN A 117 -3.66 -8.33 23.72
C ASN A 117 -2.15 -8.44 23.44
N GLU A 118 -1.77 -9.13 22.36
CA GLU A 118 -0.37 -9.21 21.92
C GLU A 118 0.19 -7.84 21.56
N PHE A 119 -0.62 -6.97 20.94
CA PHE A 119 -0.23 -5.61 20.64
C PHE A 119 0.08 -4.81 21.91
N ILE A 120 -0.78 -4.90 22.93
CA ILE A 120 -0.57 -4.22 24.22
C ILE A 120 0.71 -4.75 24.90
N GLU A 121 0.98 -6.05 24.82
CA GLU A 121 2.22 -6.64 25.34
C GLU A 121 3.45 -6.12 24.61
N LYS A 122 3.43 -6.13 23.26
CA LYS A 122 4.53 -5.61 22.45
C LYS A 122 4.71 -4.10 22.59
N GLN A 123 3.63 -3.36 22.76
CA GLN A 123 3.67 -1.92 23.01
C GLN A 123 4.43 -1.61 24.31
N LYS A 124 4.20 -2.41 25.37
CA LYS A 124 4.94 -2.30 26.64
C LYS A 124 6.39 -2.72 26.49
N GLU A 125 6.66 -3.86 25.84
CA GLU A 125 8.02 -4.38 25.60
C GLU A 125 8.89 -3.36 24.85
N LEU A 126 8.32 -2.70 23.85
CA LEU A 126 9.01 -1.74 22.99
C LEU A 126 8.98 -0.30 23.53
N ASN A 127 8.36 -0.07 24.70
CA ASN A 127 8.15 1.26 25.29
C ASN A 127 7.51 2.27 24.31
N ILE A 128 6.50 1.82 23.58
CA ILE A 128 5.76 2.66 22.64
C ILE A 128 4.68 3.42 23.43
N SER A 129 4.83 4.73 23.56
CA SER A 129 3.80 5.59 24.16
C SER A 129 2.49 5.56 23.35
N THR A 130 1.40 6.07 23.92
CA THR A 130 0.14 6.23 23.17
C THR A 130 0.39 7.02 21.89
N VAL A 131 -0.07 6.47 20.77
CA VAL A 131 0.08 7.04 19.44
C VAL A 131 -1.23 7.68 19.01
N THR A 132 -1.17 8.88 18.43
CA THR A 132 -2.33 9.52 17.81
C THR A 132 -2.60 8.84 16.47
N PHE A 133 -3.85 8.40 16.25
CA PHE A 133 -4.26 7.84 14.96
C PHE A 133 -4.67 8.99 14.04
N ASP A 134 -3.69 9.50 13.30
CA ASP A 134 -3.86 10.69 12.47
C ASP A 134 -4.74 10.44 11.23
N LYS A 135 -4.90 9.16 10.84
CA LYS A 135 -5.66 8.77 9.66
C LYS A 135 -6.63 7.64 9.97
N THR A 136 -7.91 7.92 9.81
CA THR A 136 -8.98 6.90 9.79
C THR A 136 -9.59 6.90 8.40
N ILE A 137 -9.54 5.75 7.74
CA ILE A 137 -10.10 5.55 6.41
C ILE A 137 -11.57 5.16 6.63
N LYS A 138 -12.47 5.99 6.12
CA LYS A 138 -13.93 5.82 6.24
C LYS A 138 -14.48 5.06 5.05
#